data_AF-A0A0L0EMD9-F1
#
_entry.id   AF-A0A0L0EMD9-F1
#
_cell.length_a   1.000
_cell.length_b   1.000
_cell.length_c   1.000
_cell.angle_alpha   90.00
_cell.angle_beta   90.00
_cell.angle_gamma   90.00
#
_symmetry.space_group_name_H-M   'P 1'
#
loop_
_entity.id
_entity.type
_entity.pdbx_description
1 polymer ?
#
loop_
_entity_poly.entity_id
_entity_poly.type
_entity_poly.pdbx_seq_one_letter_code
_entity_poly.pdbx_strand_id
1 'polypeptide(L)'
;FGLTPVAIQSLSLYASAIIENNLYPPPQPKSDWRDAMALLSEHSCNQYRDFVRGNADFVSYFRAATPEIELAKLPLGSRPAKRKPQGGIESLRAIPWIFAWSQNRLMLPAWLGALAGIQSVVKTHGEALLGEMSEQWPFFRTRLEMLEMVFCKTDLWLSEYYDERLVPAQLRPLGESLRKELKEATLFIEKYAPKGSLLSAQPWIRESIELRNPYTDPLNVLQVELLKRTRDKDNQDLDSALMITMMGIAAGLRNTG
;
A
#
# COMPACT_ATOMS: atom_id res chain seq x y z
N PHE A 1 -12.97 5.84 16.68
CA PHE A 1 -13.96 6.38 17.63
C PHE A 1 -15.13 5.44 17.96
N GLY A 2 -15.11 4.15 17.59
CA GLY A 2 -16.29 3.26 17.73
C GLY A 2 -16.69 2.87 19.16
N LEU A 3 -15.85 3.15 20.16
CA LEU A 3 -16.12 2.92 21.59
C LEU A 3 -15.62 4.14 22.39
N THR A 4 -16.27 4.46 23.51
CA THR A 4 -15.90 5.60 24.36
C THR A 4 -14.43 5.57 24.79
N PRO A 5 -13.87 4.45 25.29
CA PRO A 5 -12.44 4.41 25.67
C PRO A 5 -11.50 4.67 24.49
N VAL A 6 -11.83 4.13 23.31
CA VAL A 6 -11.04 4.34 22.08
C VAL A 6 -11.11 5.80 21.64
N ALA A 7 -12.28 6.45 21.77
CA ALA A 7 -12.44 7.86 21.44
C ALA A 7 -11.63 8.76 22.37
N ILE A 8 -11.70 8.52 23.69
CA ILE A 8 -10.89 9.24 24.69
C ILE A 8 -9.41 9.07 24.36
N GLN A 9 -8.93 7.84 24.17
CA GLN A 9 -7.53 7.58 23.83
C GLN A 9 -7.10 8.31 22.55
N SER A 10 -7.93 8.28 21.50
CA SER A 10 -7.61 8.96 20.23
C SER A 10 -7.47 10.47 20.41
N LEU A 11 -8.39 11.10 21.14
CA LEU A 11 -8.36 12.55 21.39
C LEU A 11 -7.20 12.94 22.32
N SER A 12 -6.91 12.13 23.34
CA SER A 12 -5.76 12.34 24.22
C SER A 12 -4.43 12.27 23.45
N LEU A 13 -4.27 11.31 22.53
CA LEU A 13 -3.07 11.22 21.69
C LEU A 13 -2.91 12.46 20.80
N TYR A 14 -3.98 12.95 20.19
CA TYR A 14 -3.92 14.18 19.40
C TYR A 14 -3.56 15.40 20.26
N ALA A 15 -4.21 15.57 21.42
CA ALA A 15 -3.94 16.69 22.30
C ALA A 15 -2.48 16.69 22.77
N SER A 16 -1.98 15.55 23.24
CA SER A 16 -0.59 15.42 23.70
C SER A 16 0.41 15.69 22.58
N ALA A 17 0.21 15.11 21.39
CA ALA A 17 1.13 15.31 20.26
C ALA A 17 1.18 16.78 19.79
N ILE A 18 0.05 17.49 19.80
CA ILE A 18 0.00 18.92 19.44
C ILE A 18 0.75 19.75 20.48
N ILE A 19 0.51 19.49 21.78
CA ILE A 19 1.19 20.22 22.87
C ILE A 19 2.70 19.96 22.81
N GLU A 20 3.11 18.70 22.68
CA GLU A 20 4.51 18.30 22.61
C GLU A 20 5.21 18.94 21.41
N ASN A 21 4.62 18.87 20.21
CA ASN A 21 5.23 19.47 19.01
C ASN A 21 5.36 21.00 19.12
N ASN A 22 4.44 21.68 19.80
CA ASN A 22 4.51 23.13 19.99
C ASN A 22 5.57 23.56 21.01
N LEU A 23 5.87 22.71 22.00
CA LEU A 23 6.86 23.00 23.05
C LEU A 23 8.25 22.45 22.72
N TYR A 24 8.30 21.29 22.06
CA TYR A 24 9.48 20.50 21.73
C TYR A 24 9.43 20.11 20.24
N PRO A 25 9.63 21.06 19.32
CA PRO A 25 9.61 20.75 17.90
C PRO A 25 10.72 19.75 17.53
N PRO A 26 10.51 18.90 16.51
CA PRO A 26 11.52 17.95 16.07
C PRO A 26 12.78 18.66 15.55
N PRO A 27 13.94 17.99 15.54
CA PRO A 27 15.17 18.56 15.01
C PRO A 27 15.00 18.96 13.54
N GLN A 28 15.62 20.08 13.17
CA GLN A 28 15.69 20.49 11.76
C GLN A 28 16.59 19.52 10.98
N PRO A 29 16.22 19.15 9.75
CA PRO A 29 17.04 18.24 8.98
C PRO A 29 18.34 18.90 8.53
N LYS A 30 19.44 18.15 8.66
CA LYS A 30 20.78 18.50 8.17
C LYS A 30 20.78 18.67 6.64
N SER A 31 21.80 19.34 6.10
CA SER A 31 21.88 19.62 4.66
C SER A 31 21.94 18.34 3.82
N ASP A 32 22.78 17.40 4.23
CA ASP A 32 22.93 16.08 3.61
C ASP A 32 21.63 15.25 3.67
N TRP A 33 20.85 15.35 4.74
CA TRP A 33 19.52 14.71 4.82
C TRP A 33 18.55 15.30 3.78
N ARG A 34 18.61 16.61 3.53
CA ARG A 34 17.79 17.27 2.51
C ARG A 34 18.21 16.85 1.11
N ASP A 35 19.51 16.80 0.85
CA ASP A 35 20.08 16.36 -0.43
C ASP A 35 19.71 14.89 -0.72
N ALA A 36 19.83 14.02 0.30
CA ALA A 36 19.38 12.64 0.22
C ALA A 36 17.88 12.52 -0.08
N MET A 37 17.03 13.33 0.55
CA MET A 37 15.59 13.34 0.27
C MET A 37 15.24 13.86 -1.13
N ALA A 38 16.00 14.82 -1.66
CA ALA A 38 15.82 15.29 -3.03
C ALA A 38 16.11 14.17 -4.04
N LEU A 39 17.23 13.46 -3.85
CA LEU A 39 17.61 12.32 -4.67
C LEU A 39 16.59 11.17 -4.57
N LEU A 40 16.19 10.81 -3.34
CA LEU A 40 15.16 9.80 -3.09
C LEU A 40 13.86 10.15 -3.80
N SER A 41 13.40 11.40 -3.68
CA SER A 41 12.16 11.87 -4.30
C SER A 41 12.22 11.81 -5.81
N GLU A 42 13.35 12.18 -6.43
CA GLU A 42 13.50 12.14 -7.89
C GLU A 42 13.43 10.71 -8.40
N HIS A 43 14.27 9.81 -7.87
CA HIS A 43 14.34 8.42 -8.32
C HIS A 43 13.05 7.65 -8.04
N SER A 44 12.43 7.84 -6.87
CA SER A 44 11.14 7.20 -6.56
C SER A 44 10.02 7.67 -7.48
N CYS A 45 9.95 8.98 -7.76
CA CYS A 45 8.94 9.54 -8.65
C CYS A 45 9.11 9.06 -10.10
N ASN A 46 10.35 9.01 -10.59
CA ASN A 46 10.66 8.51 -11.91
C ASN A 46 10.25 7.04 -12.06
N GLN A 47 10.70 6.16 -11.15
CA GLN A 47 10.32 4.74 -11.19
C GLN A 47 8.80 4.55 -11.13
N TYR A 48 8.12 5.27 -10.23
CA TYR A 48 6.67 5.22 -10.13
C TYR A 48 5.99 5.64 -11.44
N ARG A 49 6.42 6.74 -12.07
CA ARG A 49 5.82 7.25 -13.31
C ARG A 49 6.15 6.37 -14.50
N ASP A 50 7.37 5.88 -14.61
CA ASP A 50 7.78 4.97 -15.68
C ASP A 50 6.91 3.72 -15.69
N PHE A 51 6.57 3.22 -14.50
CA PHE A 51 5.67 2.08 -14.38
C PHE A 51 4.20 2.46 -14.63
N VAL A 52 3.67 3.46 -13.90
CA VAL A 52 2.25 3.81 -13.91
C VAL A 52 1.79 4.50 -15.19
N ARG A 53 2.69 5.26 -15.84
CA ARG A 53 2.40 6.04 -17.06
C ARG A 53 3.20 5.57 -18.27
N GLY A 54 4.44 5.13 -18.08
CA GLY A 54 5.33 4.74 -19.17
C GLY A 54 5.08 3.34 -19.71
N ASN A 55 4.52 2.43 -18.90
CA ASN A 55 4.23 1.06 -19.32
C ASN A 55 2.83 0.96 -19.96
N ALA A 56 2.80 0.64 -21.25
CA ALA A 56 1.56 0.52 -22.03
C ALA A 56 0.60 -0.57 -21.52
N ASP A 57 1.14 -1.63 -20.90
CA ASP A 57 0.37 -2.77 -20.40
C ASP A 57 -0.20 -2.53 -19.01
N PHE A 58 0.23 -1.47 -18.32
CA PHE A 58 -0.12 -1.24 -16.92
C PHE A 58 -1.62 -1.09 -16.67
N VAL A 59 -2.32 -0.33 -17.52
CA VAL A 59 -3.78 -0.13 -17.36
C VAL A 59 -4.53 -1.46 -17.54
N SER A 60 -4.12 -2.27 -18.51
CA SER A 60 -4.71 -3.58 -18.78
C SER A 60 -4.45 -4.54 -17.63
N TYR A 61 -3.22 -4.57 -17.11
CA TYR A 61 -2.86 -5.36 -15.94
C TYR A 61 -3.65 -4.93 -14.70
N PHE A 62 -3.69 -3.63 -14.41
CA PHE A 62 -4.42 -3.07 -13.26
C PHE A 62 -5.89 -3.50 -13.25
N ARG A 63 -6.58 -3.41 -14.37
CA ARG A 63 -7.99 -3.81 -14.49
C ARG A 63 -8.19 -5.33 -14.37
N ALA A 64 -7.22 -6.13 -14.79
CA ALA A 64 -7.30 -7.58 -14.69
C ALA A 64 -6.97 -8.09 -13.26
N ALA A 65 -5.91 -7.55 -12.66
CA ALA A 65 -5.36 -8.00 -11.37
C ALA A 65 -6.10 -7.44 -10.15
N THR A 66 -6.95 -6.41 -10.32
CA THR A 66 -7.69 -5.76 -9.23
C THR A 66 -9.19 -5.75 -9.52
N PRO A 67 -10.05 -5.56 -8.50
CA PRO A 67 -11.48 -5.39 -8.70
C PRO A 67 -11.88 -3.95 -9.09
N GLU A 68 -10.99 -3.14 -9.70
CA GLU A 68 -11.26 -1.72 -9.97
C GLU A 68 -12.56 -1.47 -10.75
N ILE A 69 -12.85 -2.31 -11.74
CA ILE A 69 -14.04 -2.19 -12.57
C ILE A 69 -15.28 -2.44 -11.71
N GLU A 70 -15.22 -3.47 -10.86
CA GLU A 70 -16.29 -3.90 -9.99
C GLU A 70 -16.50 -2.93 -8.80
N LEU A 71 -15.51 -2.10 -8.45
CA LEU A 71 -15.69 -1.03 -7.45
C LEU A 71 -16.79 -0.04 -7.82
N ALA A 72 -17.04 0.17 -9.11
CA ALA A 72 -18.12 1.05 -9.56
C ALA A 72 -19.51 0.49 -9.22
N LYS A 73 -19.63 -0.81 -8.99
CA LYS A 73 -20.88 -1.47 -8.58
C LYS A 73 -21.13 -1.36 -7.08
N LEU A 74 -20.08 -1.13 -6.27
CA LEU A 74 -20.26 -0.94 -4.84
C LEU A 74 -20.96 0.40 -4.56
N PRO A 75 -21.82 0.46 -3.53
CA PRO A 75 -22.34 1.72 -2.99
C PRO A 75 -21.25 2.46 -2.17
N LEU A 76 -20.05 2.64 -2.72
CA LEU A 76 -18.94 3.37 -2.08
C LEU A 76 -19.16 4.89 -2.19
N GLY A 77 -20.17 5.39 -1.48
CA GLY A 77 -20.49 6.81 -1.36
C GLY A 77 -21.06 7.45 -2.64
N SER A 78 -21.49 8.70 -2.53
CA SER A 78 -22.22 9.43 -3.59
C SER A 78 -21.38 9.84 -4.81
N ARG A 79 -20.09 9.47 -4.83
CA ARG A 79 -19.07 10.07 -5.69
C ARG A 79 -18.58 9.06 -6.72
N PRO A 80 -18.62 9.35 -8.03
CA PRO A 80 -18.16 8.42 -9.06
C PRO A 80 -16.65 8.13 -8.93
N ALA A 81 -16.25 6.90 -9.25
CA ALA A 81 -14.86 6.44 -9.11
C ALA A 81 -13.87 7.21 -10.02
N LYS A 82 -14.34 7.64 -11.20
CA LYS A 82 -13.55 8.40 -12.18
C LYS A 82 -14.08 9.82 -12.35
N ARG A 83 -13.16 10.74 -12.67
CA ARG A 83 -13.49 12.10 -13.13
C ARG A 83 -13.96 12.11 -14.59
N LYS A 84 -13.43 11.19 -15.42
CA LYS A 84 -13.82 10.97 -16.82
C LYS A 84 -13.98 9.45 -17.06
N PRO A 85 -15.16 8.95 -17.49
CA PRO A 85 -15.42 7.51 -17.61
C PRO A 85 -14.45 6.75 -18.54
N GLN A 86 -13.97 7.40 -19.60
CA GLN A 86 -13.04 6.81 -20.57
C GLN A 86 -11.56 7.17 -20.34
N GLY A 87 -11.22 7.86 -19.24
CA GLY A 87 -9.84 8.26 -18.98
C GLY A 87 -8.95 7.10 -18.52
N GLY A 88 -7.63 7.29 -18.66
CA GLY A 88 -6.61 6.42 -18.05
C GLY A 88 -6.54 6.58 -16.52
N ILE A 89 -5.43 6.14 -15.92
CA ILE A 89 -5.21 6.22 -14.47
C ILE A 89 -5.30 7.66 -13.95
N GLU A 90 -4.94 8.69 -14.75
CA GLU A 90 -5.05 10.08 -14.30
C GLU A 90 -6.49 10.54 -14.04
N SER A 91 -7.48 9.79 -14.55
CA SER A 91 -8.89 10.05 -14.30
C SER A 91 -9.43 9.36 -13.05
N LEU A 92 -8.70 8.38 -12.50
CA LEU A 92 -9.08 7.64 -11.30
C LEU A 92 -8.83 8.47 -10.04
N ARG A 93 -9.74 8.41 -9.09
CA ARG A 93 -9.58 9.09 -7.80
C ARG A 93 -8.68 8.28 -6.87
N ALA A 94 -8.07 8.96 -5.89
CA ALA A 94 -7.14 8.34 -4.93
C ALA A 94 -7.77 7.18 -4.14
N ILE A 95 -9.04 7.31 -3.72
CA ILE A 95 -9.73 6.26 -2.95
C ILE A 95 -9.87 4.97 -3.79
N PRO A 96 -10.51 4.97 -4.98
CA PRO A 96 -10.53 3.79 -5.85
C PRO A 96 -9.15 3.23 -6.18
N TRP A 97 -8.15 4.10 -6.35
CA TRP A 97 -6.78 3.69 -6.62
C TRP A 97 -6.19 2.84 -5.50
N ILE A 98 -6.17 3.36 -4.27
CA ILE A 98 -5.63 2.65 -3.11
C ILE A 98 -6.50 1.43 -2.79
N PHE A 99 -7.82 1.56 -2.86
CA PHE A 99 -8.74 0.48 -2.54
C PHE A 99 -8.55 -0.72 -3.46
N ALA A 100 -8.47 -0.53 -4.78
CA ALA A 100 -8.29 -1.61 -5.75
C ALA A 100 -7.03 -2.47 -5.47
N TRP A 101 -5.89 -1.83 -5.20
CA TRP A 101 -4.64 -2.54 -4.87
C TRP A 101 -4.62 -3.10 -3.45
N SER A 102 -5.45 -2.58 -2.55
CA SER A 102 -5.60 -3.19 -1.23
C SER A 102 -6.32 -4.53 -1.33
N GLN A 103 -7.29 -4.62 -2.23
CA GLN A 103 -8.10 -5.82 -2.44
C GLN A 103 -7.30 -7.02 -2.99
N ASN A 104 -6.24 -6.79 -3.78
CA ASN A 104 -5.39 -7.87 -4.30
C ASN A 104 -4.11 -8.12 -3.49
N ARG A 105 -3.98 -7.47 -2.31
CA ARG A 105 -2.86 -7.62 -1.37
C ARG A 105 -1.48 -7.20 -1.90
N LEU A 106 -1.41 -6.52 -3.05
CA LEU A 106 -0.16 -5.97 -3.56
C LEU A 106 0.14 -4.57 -2.99
N MET A 107 -0.88 -3.78 -2.63
CA MET A 107 -0.70 -2.44 -2.03
C MET A 107 0.20 -1.48 -2.84
N LEU A 108 0.27 -1.69 -4.17
CA LEU A 108 1.22 -1.03 -5.08
C LEU A 108 1.38 0.49 -4.84
N PRO A 109 0.29 1.28 -4.64
CA PRO A 109 0.40 2.73 -4.50
C PRO A 109 1.21 3.21 -3.31
N ALA A 110 1.36 2.38 -2.27
CA ALA A 110 1.94 2.77 -1.01
C ALA A 110 3.45 2.53 -0.92
N TRP A 111 4.04 1.76 -1.86
CA TRP A 111 5.46 1.41 -1.83
C TRP A 111 6.19 1.54 -3.16
N LEU A 112 5.50 1.53 -4.30
CA LEU A 112 6.15 1.60 -5.62
C LEU A 112 7.03 2.85 -5.73
N GLY A 113 8.29 2.68 -6.14
CA GLY A 113 9.28 3.75 -6.19
C GLY A 113 10.16 3.87 -4.95
N ALA A 114 9.72 3.38 -3.79
CA ALA A 114 10.45 3.53 -2.54
C ALA A 114 11.83 2.86 -2.61
N LEU A 115 11.91 1.66 -3.19
CA LEU A 115 13.16 0.91 -3.30
C LEU A 115 14.20 1.66 -4.14
N ALA A 116 13.87 2.10 -5.36
CA ALA A 116 14.83 2.84 -6.19
C ALA A 116 15.24 4.17 -5.54
N GLY A 117 14.29 4.86 -4.90
CA GLY A 117 14.59 6.08 -4.15
C GLY A 117 15.63 5.83 -3.05
N ILE A 118 15.43 4.82 -2.21
CA ILE A 118 16.32 4.54 -1.10
C ILE A 118 17.67 3.98 -1.58
N GLN A 119 17.69 3.11 -2.59
CA GLN A 119 18.92 2.61 -3.19
C GLN A 119 19.77 3.73 -3.82
N SER A 120 19.13 4.76 -4.40
CA SER A 120 19.85 5.91 -4.93
C SER A 120 20.61 6.68 -3.84
N VAL A 121 19.99 6.83 -2.67
CA VAL A 121 20.65 7.46 -1.50
C VAL A 121 21.81 6.61 -1.00
N VAL A 122 21.63 5.29 -0.87
CA VAL A 122 22.73 4.39 -0.48
C VAL A 122 23.91 4.49 -1.44
N LYS A 123 23.64 4.52 -2.74
CA LYS A 123 24.69 4.61 -3.76
C LYS A 123 25.50 5.90 -3.67
N THR A 124 24.84 7.02 -3.37
CA THR A 124 25.48 8.35 -3.39
C THR A 124 26.05 8.77 -2.03
N HIS A 125 25.33 8.48 -0.95
CA HIS A 125 25.65 8.95 0.40
C HIS A 125 26.05 7.83 1.38
N GLY A 126 25.91 6.56 0.98
CA GLY A 126 26.22 5.40 1.81
C GLY A 126 25.07 5.00 2.76
N GLU A 127 25.13 3.77 3.26
CA GLU A 127 24.10 3.22 4.19
C GLU A 127 24.10 3.93 5.55
N ALA A 128 25.25 4.46 5.99
CA ALA A 128 25.39 5.14 7.28
C ALA A 128 24.46 6.35 7.41
N LEU A 129 24.28 7.13 6.33
CA LEU A 129 23.40 8.29 6.34
C LEU A 129 21.94 7.89 6.53
N LEU A 130 21.49 6.79 5.91
CA LEU A 130 20.13 6.29 6.10
C LEU A 130 19.88 5.79 7.53
N GLY A 131 20.86 5.09 8.10
CA GLY A 131 20.81 4.68 9.51
C GLY A 131 20.67 5.90 10.43
N GLU A 132 21.50 6.91 10.22
CA GLU A 132 21.44 8.17 10.96
C GLU A 132 20.10 8.89 10.81
N MET A 133 19.58 9.02 9.58
CA MET A 133 18.26 9.63 9.33
C MET A 133 17.15 8.83 10.02
N SER A 134 17.21 7.50 10.00
CA SER A 134 16.23 6.63 10.67
C SER A 134 16.26 6.80 12.19
N GLU A 135 17.43 6.96 12.79
CA GLU A 135 17.59 7.08 14.24
C GLU A 135 17.32 8.50 14.76
N GLN A 136 17.76 9.52 14.03
CA GLN A 136 17.81 10.90 14.51
C GLN A 136 16.73 11.80 13.90
N TRP A 137 16.04 11.36 12.84
CA TRP A 137 15.04 12.18 12.16
C TRP A 137 13.63 11.56 12.21
N PRO A 138 12.74 12.04 13.10
CA PRO A 138 11.40 11.49 13.27
C PRO A 138 10.59 11.41 11.97
N PHE A 139 10.71 12.40 11.08
CA PHE A 139 10.03 12.39 9.78
C PHE A 139 10.41 11.16 8.94
N PHE A 140 11.70 10.85 8.85
CA PHE A 140 12.17 9.73 8.04
C PHE A 140 11.82 8.39 8.69
N ARG A 141 11.97 8.29 10.01
CA ARG A 141 11.54 7.11 10.78
C ARG A 141 10.06 6.79 10.58
N THR A 142 9.18 7.80 10.69
CA THR A 142 7.74 7.62 10.44
C THR A 142 7.45 7.21 9.00
N ARG A 143 8.22 7.70 8.01
CA ARG A 143 8.07 7.28 6.61
C ARG A 143 8.42 5.81 6.42
N LEU A 144 9.49 5.32 7.07
CA LEU A 144 9.86 3.90 7.04
C LEU A 144 8.84 3.03 7.76
N GLU A 145 8.37 3.43 8.95
CA GLU A 145 7.32 2.70 9.68
C GLU A 145 6.02 2.57 8.89
N MET A 146 5.67 3.58 8.09
CA MET A 146 4.54 3.49 7.17
C MET A 146 4.73 2.36 6.14
N LEU A 147 5.93 2.24 5.56
CA LEU A 147 6.25 1.16 4.60
C LEU A 147 6.26 -0.20 5.29
N GLU A 148 6.86 -0.31 6.48
CA GLU A 148 6.84 -1.54 7.27
C GLU A 148 5.41 -2.02 7.54
N MET A 149 4.51 -1.11 7.93
CA MET A 149 3.09 -1.41 8.15
C MET A 149 2.39 -1.91 6.89
N VAL A 150 2.67 -1.30 5.74
CA VAL A 150 2.14 -1.73 4.45
C VAL A 150 2.64 -3.14 4.11
N PHE A 151 3.94 -3.39 4.25
CA PHE A 151 4.53 -4.70 3.95
C PHE A 151 3.96 -5.82 4.81
N CYS A 152 3.71 -5.58 6.12
CA CYS A 152 3.03 -6.55 6.98
C CYS A 152 1.60 -6.91 6.53
N LYS A 153 0.97 -6.10 5.67
CA LYS A 153 -0.38 -6.34 5.12
C LYS A 153 -0.36 -6.92 3.71
N THR A 154 0.76 -6.78 2.99
CA THR A 154 0.94 -7.39 1.67
C THR A 154 1.01 -8.90 1.76
N ASP A 155 0.60 -9.57 0.69
CA ASP A 155 0.71 -11.02 0.57
C ASP A 155 1.06 -11.37 -0.88
N LEU A 156 2.29 -11.86 -1.08
CA LEU A 156 2.81 -12.20 -2.40
C LEU A 156 2.08 -13.39 -3.01
N TRP A 157 1.67 -14.37 -2.20
CA TRP A 157 0.98 -15.57 -2.67
C TRP A 157 -0.45 -15.22 -3.11
N LEU A 158 -1.18 -14.43 -2.31
CA LEU A 158 -2.50 -13.95 -2.72
C LEU A 158 -2.40 -13.07 -3.97
N SER A 159 -1.44 -12.15 -4.05
CA SER A 159 -1.25 -11.34 -5.25
C SER A 159 -0.97 -12.19 -6.49
N GLU A 160 -0.16 -13.24 -6.37
CA GLU A 160 0.11 -14.20 -7.44
C GLU A 160 -1.15 -14.98 -7.82
N TYR A 161 -1.94 -15.42 -6.84
CA TYR A 161 -3.19 -16.14 -7.09
C TYR A 161 -4.23 -15.31 -7.86
N TYR A 162 -4.31 -13.99 -7.61
CA TYR A 162 -5.11 -13.09 -8.45
C TYR A 162 -4.63 -13.11 -9.90
N ASP A 163 -3.32 -13.03 -10.13
CA ASP A 163 -2.74 -13.06 -11.48
C ASP A 163 -2.99 -14.38 -12.20
N GLU A 164 -2.74 -15.51 -11.55
CA GLU A 164 -2.92 -16.84 -12.14
C GLU A 164 -4.35 -17.08 -12.62
N ARG A 165 -5.33 -16.55 -11.90
CA ARG A 165 -6.75 -16.80 -12.11
C ARG A 165 -7.43 -15.77 -13.00
N LEU A 166 -7.00 -14.50 -12.96
CA LEU A 166 -7.70 -13.38 -13.58
C LEU A 166 -6.89 -12.69 -14.68
N VAL A 167 -5.56 -12.76 -14.64
CA VAL A 167 -4.70 -12.00 -15.54
C VAL A 167 -4.35 -12.82 -16.79
N PRO A 168 -4.58 -12.26 -18.00
CA PRO A 168 -4.13 -12.86 -19.25
C PRO A 168 -2.64 -13.20 -19.24
N ALA A 169 -2.26 -14.35 -19.82
CA ALA A 169 -0.90 -14.88 -19.75
C ALA A 169 0.18 -13.87 -20.18
N GLN A 170 -0.10 -13.06 -21.20
CA GLN A 170 0.82 -12.04 -21.70
C GLN A 170 1.12 -10.89 -20.72
N LEU A 171 0.26 -10.67 -19.72
CA LEU A 171 0.42 -9.62 -18.71
C LEU A 171 1.02 -10.13 -17.39
N ARG A 172 1.13 -11.44 -17.19
CA ARG A 172 1.66 -12.04 -15.94
C ARG A 172 3.11 -11.67 -15.62
N PRO A 173 4.03 -11.56 -16.60
CA PRO A 173 5.42 -11.14 -16.32
C PRO A 173 5.50 -9.77 -15.64
N LEU A 174 4.55 -8.87 -15.90
CA LEU A 174 4.49 -7.57 -15.25
C LEU A 174 4.18 -7.70 -13.76
N GLY A 175 3.21 -8.54 -13.39
CA GLY A 175 2.89 -8.84 -11.99
C GLY A 175 4.00 -9.57 -11.25
N GLU A 176 4.69 -10.51 -11.92
CA GLU A 176 5.89 -11.17 -11.39
C GLU A 176 7.00 -10.16 -11.07
N SER A 177 7.25 -9.21 -11.97
CA SER A 177 8.22 -8.12 -11.75
C SER A 177 7.86 -7.27 -10.52
N LEU A 178 6.58 -6.91 -10.36
CA LEU A 178 6.11 -6.14 -9.20
C LEU A 178 6.27 -6.91 -7.88
N ARG A 179 5.91 -8.19 -7.85
CA ARG A 179 6.06 -9.04 -6.67
C ARG A 179 7.53 -9.23 -6.31
N LYS A 180 8.41 -9.37 -7.31
CA LYS A 180 9.86 -9.42 -7.10
C LYS A 180 10.37 -8.12 -6.45
N GLU A 181 9.97 -6.97 -6.98
CA GLU A 181 10.34 -5.67 -6.41
C GLU A 181 9.81 -5.48 -4.99
N LEU A 182 8.55 -5.87 -4.71
CA LEU A 182 7.99 -5.82 -3.36
C LEU A 182 8.80 -6.68 -2.37
N LYS A 183 9.20 -7.88 -2.78
CA LYS A 183 10.04 -8.76 -1.96
C LYS A 183 11.40 -8.12 -1.67
N GLU A 184 12.03 -7.55 -2.69
CA GLU A 184 13.31 -6.84 -2.54
C GLU A 184 13.17 -5.61 -1.64
N ALA A 185 12.10 -4.82 -1.81
CA ALA A 185 11.81 -3.64 -0.99
C ALA A 185 11.58 -4.02 0.47
N THR A 186 10.83 -5.10 0.71
CA THR A 186 10.57 -5.63 2.05
C THR A 186 11.86 -6.01 2.77
N LEU A 187 12.69 -6.83 2.11
CA LEU A 187 13.98 -7.27 2.66
C LEU A 187 14.95 -6.10 2.85
N PHE A 188 14.90 -5.11 1.97
CA PHE A 188 15.74 -3.93 2.08
C PHE A 188 15.36 -3.09 3.29
N ILE A 189 14.06 -2.77 3.46
CA ILE A 189 13.57 -1.96 4.59
C ILE A 189 13.75 -2.68 5.91
N GLU A 190 13.56 -4.01 5.96
CA GLU A 190 13.73 -4.79 7.19
C GLU A 190 15.14 -4.65 7.80
N LYS A 191 16.18 -4.43 6.97
CA LYS A 191 17.55 -4.16 7.46
C LYS A 191 17.66 -2.88 8.28
N TYR A 192 16.79 -1.91 8.02
CA TYR A 192 16.74 -0.61 8.72
C TYR A 192 15.62 -0.57 9.78
N ALA A 193 14.84 -1.65 9.92
CA ALA A 193 13.89 -1.79 11.00
C ALA A 193 14.66 -2.04 12.31
N PRO A 194 14.22 -1.47 13.45
CA PRO A 194 14.83 -1.80 14.73
C PRO A 194 14.82 -3.32 14.95
N LYS A 195 15.89 -3.89 15.51
CA LYS A 195 15.99 -5.34 15.78
C LYS A 195 15.84 -6.24 14.53
N GLY A 196 15.96 -5.69 13.32
CA GLY A 196 15.90 -6.46 12.07
C GLY A 196 14.56 -7.13 11.80
N SER A 197 13.45 -6.52 12.24
CA SER A 197 12.11 -7.04 11.98
C SER A 197 11.10 -5.91 11.81
N LEU A 198 10.25 -6.03 10.78
CA LEU A 198 9.22 -5.03 10.48
C LEU A 198 8.31 -4.76 11.68
N LEU A 199 7.97 -3.48 11.89
CA LEU A 199 7.12 -3.00 12.98
C LEU A 199 7.56 -3.43 14.39
N SER A 200 8.85 -3.73 14.60
CA SER A 200 9.38 -4.11 15.91
C SER A 200 9.23 -3.01 16.97
N ALA A 201 9.17 -1.74 16.56
CA ALA A 201 8.88 -0.60 17.43
C ALA A 201 7.39 -0.52 17.84
N GLN A 202 6.50 -1.24 17.14
CA GLN A 202 5.06 -1.21 17.32
C GLN A 202 4.47 -2.64 17.43
N PRO A 203 4.90 -3.43 18.44
CA PRO A 203 4.57 -4.87 18.53
C PRO A 203 3.07 -5.15 18.56
N TRP A 204 2.28 -4.30 19.22
CA TRP A 204 0.82 -4.43 19.25
C TRP A 204 0.18 -4.26 17.86
N ILE A 205 0.70 -3.34 17.04
CA ILE A 205 0.18 -3.11 15.68
C ILE A 205 0.51 -4.31 14.80
N ARG A 206 1.74 -4.83 14.93
CA ARG A 206 2.17 -6.05 14.24
C ARG A 206 1.27 -7.24 14.59
N GLU A 207 1.12 -7.56 15.87
CA GLU A 207 0.26 -8.66 16.34
C GLU A 207 -1.19 -8.49 15.86
N SER A 208 -1.72 -7.26 15.89
CA SER A 208 -3.06 -6.97 15.38
C SER A 208 -3.20 -7.19 13.87
N ILE A 209 -2.15 -6.98 13.08
CA ILE A 209 -2.14 -7.27 11.64
C ILE A 209 -2.06 -8.78 11.43
N GLU A 210 -1.12 -9.46 12.11
CA GLU A 210 -0.93 -10.91 12.04
C GLU A 210 -2.21 -11.68 12.42
N LEU A 211 -2.95 -11.20 13.42
CA LEU A 211 -4.23 -11.80 13.81
C LEU A 211 -5.32 -11.62 12.75
N ARG A 212 -5.32 -10.52 11.99
CA ARG A 212 -6.37 -10.22 10.98
C ARG A 212 -6.12 -10.87 9.63
N ASN A 213 -4.86 -11.13 9.28
CA ASN A 213 -4.50 -11.72 7.99
C ASN A 213 -5.24 -13.06 7.74
N PRO A 214 -5.20 -14.07 8.65
CA PRO A 214 -5.88 -15.35 8.44
C PRO A 214 -7.40 -15.27 8.25
N TYR A 215 -8.06 -14.23 8.78
CA TYR A 215 -9.50 -14.01 8.55
C TYR A 215 -9.80 -13.30 7.23
N THR A 216 -8.83 -12.58 6.70
CA THR A 216 -8.94 -11.83 5.43
C THR A 216 -8.61 -12.73 4.23
N ASP A 217 -7.68 -13.66 4.39
CA ASP A 217 -7.21 -14.56 3.34
C ASP A 217 -8.31 -15.41 2.69
N PRO A 218 -9.25 -16.06 3.42
CA PRO A 218 -10.34 -16.78 2.77
C PRO A 218 -11.28 -15.86 1.97
N LEU A 219 -11.45 -14.61 2.39
CA LEU A 219 -12.22 -13.62 1.62
C LEU A 219 -11.49 -13.26 0.32
N ASN A 220 -10.15 -13.14 0.36
CA ASN A 220 -9.37 -12.89 -0.85
C ASN A 220 -9.49 -14.04 -1.85
N VAL A 221 -9.37 -15.30 -1.40
CA VAL A 221 -9.51 -16.49 -2.26
C VAL A 221 -10.92 -16.58 -2.86
N LEU A 222 -11.96 -16.37 -2.03
CA LEU A 222 -13.35 -16.34 -2.51
C LEU A 222 -13.57 -15.21 -3.53
N GLN A 223 -13.01 -14.03 -3.26
CA GLN A 223 -13.12 -12.88 -4.15
C GLN A 223 -12.53 -13.16 -5.54
N VAL A 224 -11.42 -13.90 -5.65
CA VAL A 224 -10.85 -14.29 -6.95
C VAL A 224 -11.85 -15.08 -7.79
N GLU A 225 -12.49 -16.08 -7.19
CA GLU A 225 -13.47 -16.89 -7.91
C GLU A 225 -14.74 -16.09 -8.25
N LEU A 226 -15.19 -15.20 -7.36
CA LEU A 226 -16.32 -14.30 -7.62
C LEU A 226 -16.02 -13.32 -8.76
N LEU A 227 -14.84 -12.72 -8.78
CA LEU A 227 -14.40 -11.84 -9.88
C LEU A 227 -14.40 -12.58 -11.21
N LYS A 228 -13.84 -13.78 -11.24
CA LYS A 228 -13.82 -14.60 -12.45
C LYS A 228 -15.22 -14.84 -13.00
N ARG A 229 -16.15 -15.28 -12.14
CA ARG A 229 -17.53 -15.57 -12.55
C ARG A 229 -18.32 -14.32 -12.95
N THR A 230 -18.13 -13.23 -12.22
CA THR A 230 -18.81 -11.94 -12.47
C THR A 230 -18.38 -11.31 -13.79
N ARG A 231 -17.12 -11.52 -14.20
CA ARG A 231 -16.60 -11.05 -15.49
C ARG A 231 -17.15 -11.85 -16.67
N ASP A 232 -17.49 -13.12 -16.46
CA ASP A 232 -18.05 -14.00 -17.48
C ASP A 232 -19.58 -13.88 -17.60
N LYS A 233 -20.28 -13.61 -16.48
CA LYS A 233 -21.75 -13.62 -16.40
C LYS A 233 -22.27 -12.50 -15.51
N ASP A 234 -23.29 -11.81 -15.99
CA ASP A 234 -24.04 -10.86 -15.18
C ASP A 234 -25.01 -11.60 -14.25
N ASN A 235 -24.81 -11.45 -12.93
CA ASN A 235 -25.62 -12.12 -11.91
C ASN A 235 -25.58 -11.31 -10.59
N GLN A 236 -26.75 -10.94 -10.09
CA GLN A 236 -26.90 -10.10 -8.90
C GLN A 236 -26.44 -10.76 -7.60
N ASP A 237 -26.56 -12.09 -7.47
CA ASP A 237 -26.08 -12.82 -6.30
C ASP A 237 -24.55 -12.86 -6.26
N LEU A 238 -23.90 -13.00 -7.43
CA LEU A 238 -22.44 -12.90 -7.56
C LEU A 238 -21.94 -11.51 -7.21
N ASP A 239 -22.61 -10.47 -7.74
CA ASP A 239 -22.30 -9.07 -7.40
C ASP A 239 -22.44 -8.84 -5.89
N SER A 240 -23.52 -9.32 -5.27
CA SER A 240 -23.74 -9.19 -3.83
C SER A 240 -22.67 -9.89 -2.99
N ALA A 241 -22.29 -11.13 -3.35
CA ALA A 241 -21.23 -11.85 -2.69
C ALA A 241 -19.87 -11.13 -2.84
N LEU A 242 -19.58 -10.61 -4.03
CA LEU A 242 -18.35 -9.87 -4.31
C LEU A 242 -18.27 -8.57 -3.50
N MET A 243 -19.41 -7.89 -3.32
CA MET A 243 -19.46 -6.72 -2.45
C MET A 243 -19.13 -7.07 -1.00
N ILE A 244 -19.63 -8.19 -0.48
CA ILE A 244 -19.34 -8.66 0.87
C ILE A 244 -17.84 -8.95 1.05
N THR A 245 -17.20 -9.61 0.08
CA THR A 245 -15.75 -9.87 0.18
C THR A 245 -14.96 -8.57 0.16
N MET A 246 -15.29 -7.62 -0.71
CA MET A 246 -14.60 -6.34 -0.78
C MET A 246 -14.72 -5.54 0.52
N MET A 247 -15.91 -5.50 1.12
CA MET A 247 -16.14 -4.84 2.41
C MET A 247 -15.41 -5.54 3.56
N GLY A 248 -15.43 -6.88 3.59
CA GLY A 248 -14.74 -7.66 4.61
C GLY A 248 -13.22 -7.50 4.55
N ILE A 249 -12.65 -7.53 3.34
CA ILE A 249 -11.22 -7.29 3.12
C ILE A 249 -10.83 -5.87 3.54
N ALA A 250 -11.63 -4.86 3.17
CA ALA A 250 -11.37 -3.48 3.59
C ALA A 250 -11.42 -3.32 5.12
N ALA A 251 -12.38 -3.98 5.79
CA ALA A 251 -12.48 -3.97 7.25
C ALA A 251 -11.28 -4.67 7.93
N GLY A 252 -10.79 -5.76 7.33
CA GLY A 252 -9.61 -6.50 7.78
C GLY A 252 -8.33 -5.67 7.65
N LEU A 253 -8.11 -5.04 6.50
CA LEU A 253 -6.88 -4.30 6.19
C LEU A 253 -6.81 -2.92 6.86
N ARG A 254 -7.96 -2.24 7.04
CA ARG A 254 -8.04 -0.86 7.52
C ARG A 254 -7.22 0.10 6.64
N ASN A 255 -6.30 0.88 7.22
CA ASN A 255 -5.47 1.87 6.53
C ASN A 255 -4.31 1.22 5.77
N THR A 256 -4.15 1.48 4.48
CA THR A 256 -3.15 0.83 3.62
C THR A 256 -2.31 1.80 2.79
N GLY A 257 -2.60 3.10 2.85
CA GLY A 257 -1.91 4.15 2.11
C GLY A 257 -2.66 5.47 2.18
#